data_AF-A0A938ELB0-F1
#
_entry.id   AF-A0A938ELB0-F1
#
_cell.length_a   1.000
_cell.length_b   1.000
_cell.length_c   1.000
_cell.angle_alpha   90.00
_cell.angle_beta   90.00
_cell.angle_gamma   90.00
#
_symmetry.space_group_name_H-M   'P 1'
#
loop_
_entity.id
_entity.type
_entity.pdbx_description
1 polymer ?
#
loop_
_entity_poly.entity_id
_entity_poly.type
_entity_poly.pdbx_seq_one_letter_code
_entity_poly.pdbx_strand_id
1 'polypeptide(L)' 'MTLPMVVPDPSLPTHVMIWEVGPRDGLQNESGVIDTATKIELIDRLAGAGLGIVEATSFVRPDRVP' A
#
# COMPACT_ATOMS: atom_id res chain seq x y z
N MET A 1 4.33 -28.70 11.52
CA MET A 1 3.59 -27.63 10.84
C MET A 1 4.46 -27.15 9.71
N THR A 2 4.31 -27.72 8.52
CA THR A 2 5.15 -27.41 7.37
C THR A 2 4.65 -26.11 6.75
N LEU A 3 5.53 -25.10 6.76
CA LEU A 3 5.41 -23.85 6.01
C LEU A 3 5.02 -24.14 4.55
N PRO A 4 4.38 -23.17 3.85
CA PRO A 4 3.69 -23.43 2.59
C PRO A 4 4.53 -24.22 1.59
N MET A 5 3.90 -25.23 0.96
CA MET A 5 4.54 -25.97 -0.13
C MET A 5 4.68 -25.04 -1.34
N VAL A 6 5.91 -24.85 -1.82
CA VAL A 6 6.17 -24.08 -3.03
C VAL A 6 5.93 -24.98 -4.23
N VAL A 7 4.93 -24.67 -5.05
CA VAL A 7 4.65 -25.34 -6.33
C VAL A 7 4.97 -24.37 -7.45
N PRO A 8 6.16 -24.46 -8.08
CA PRO A 8 6.50 -23.59 -9.19
C PRO A 8 5.66 -23.95 -10.42
N ASP A 9 4.93 -22.97 -10.94
CA ASP A 9 4.19 -23.09 -12.21
C ASP A 9 5.03 -22.43 -13.32
N PRO A 10 5.54 -23.20 -14.30
CA PRO A 10 6.38 -22.67 -15.37
C PRO A 10 5.65 -21.74 -16.34
N SER A 11 4.32 -21.64 -16.26
CA SER A 11 3.53 -20.67 -17.03
C SER A 11 3.50 -19.26 -16.40
N LEU A 12 3.92 -19.13 -15.14
CA LEU A 12 3.93 -17.85 -14.44
C LEU A 12 5.17 -17.01 -14.80
N PRO A 13 5.04 -15.68 -14.76
CA PRO A 13 6.16 -14.78 -15.02
C PRO A 13 7.25 -14.92 -13.95
N THR A 14 8.50 -14.75 -14.38
CA THR A 14 9.68 -14.82 -13.49
C THR A 14 9.80 -13.62 -12.54
N HIS A 15 9.11 -12.53 -12.85
CA HIS A 15 9.07 -11.32 -12.06
C HIS A 15 7.66 -10.77 -12.00
N VAL A 16 7.27 -10.28 -10.82
CA VAL A 16 6.03 -9.55 -10.60
C VAL A 16 6.35 -8.21 -9.96
N MET A 17 5.55 -7.21 -10.29
CA MET A 17 5.61 -5.89 -9.66
C MET A 17 4.36 -5.73 -8.81
N ILE A 18 4.55 -5.44 -7.53
CA ILE A 18 3.44 -5.18 -6.62
C ILE A 18 3.23 -3.68 -6.55
N TRP A 19 2.01 -3.26 -6.85
CA TRP A 19 1.57 -1.87 -6.73
C TRP A 19 0.65 -1.76 -5.52
N GLU A 20 1.13 -1.15 -4.45
CA GLU A 20 0.35 -0.98 -3.23
C GLU A 20 -0.46 0.32 -3.31
N VAL A 21 -1.80 0.20 -3.24
CA VAL A 21 -2.74 1.33 -3.38
C VAL A 21 -3.55 1.58 -2.10
N GLY A 22 -3.33 0.83 -1.03
CA GLY A 22 -3.98 1.00 0.28
C GLY A 22 -3.86 2.41 0.85
N PRO A 23 -2.68 3.08 0.78
CA PRO A 23 -2.54 4.48 1.21
C PRO A 23 -3.30 5.49 0.33
N ARG A 24 -3.82 5.06 -0.82
CA ARG A 24 -4.73 5.83 -1.66
C ARG A 24 -6.18 5.41 -1.46
N ASP A 25 -6.56 4.29 -2.07
CA ASP A 25 -7.95 3.86 -2.19
C ASP A 25 -8.49 3.32 -0.86
N GLY A 26 -7.63 2.64 -0.09
CA GLY A 26 -7.98 2.17 1.25
C GLY A 26 -8.35 3.32 2.18
N LEU A 27 -7.51 4.36 2.23
CA LEU A 27 -7.77 5.55 3.05
C LEU A 27 -8.95 6.40 2.55
N GLN A 28 -9.34 6.30 1.28
CA GLN A 28 -10.56 6.94 0.76
C GLN A 28 -11.84 6.24 1.21
N ASN A 29 -11.78 4.94 1.50
CA ASN A 29 -12.92 4.16 2.02
C ASN A 29 -13.14 4.35 3.52
N GLU A 30 -12.18 4.95 4.24
CA GLU A 30 -12.33 5.26 5.65
C GLU A 30 -13.35 6.39 5.86
N SER A 31 -14.30 6.15 6.75
CA SER A 31 -15.39 7.10 7.04
C SER A 31 -14.92 8.38 7.75
N GLY A 32 -13.75 8.33 8.39
CA GLY A 32 -13.17 9.43 9.16
C GLY A 32 -11.96 10.08 8.47
N VAL A 33 -11.66 11.32 8.87
CA VAL A 33 -10.42 11.98 8.44
C VAL A 33 -9.25 11.34 9.18
N ILE A 34 -8.40 10.64 8.44
CA ILE A 34 -7.11 10.13 8.94
C ILE A 34 -6.12 11.30 8.96
N ASP A 35 -5.45 11.52 10.10
CA ASP A 35 -4.44 12.56 10.23
C ASP A 35 -3.20 12.24 9.38
N THR A 36 -2.45 13.28 8.99
CA THR A 36 -1.29 13.12 8.11
C THR A 36 -0.18 12.26 8.73
N ALA A 37 0.01 12.28 10.05
CA ALA A 37 1.06 11.50 10.68
C ALA A 37 0.78 9.99 10.59
N THR A 38 -0.48 9.59 10.82
CA THR A 38 -0.94 8.21 10.67
C THR A 38 -0.77 7.73 9.22
N LYS A 39 -1.04 8.58 8.23
CA LYS A 39 -0.83 8.24 6.82
C LYS A 39 0.66 8.04 6.48
N ILE A 40 1.55 8.86 7.04
CA ILE A 40 3.00 8.73 6.86
C ILE A 40 3.47 7.41 7.49
N GLU A 41 3.03 7.12 8.71
CA GLU A 41 3.40 5.87 9.40
C GLU A 41 2.98 4.63 8.60
N LEU A 42 1.79 4.65 7.99
CA LEU A 42 1.35 3.56 7.11
C LEU A 42 2.32 3.35 5.93
N ILE A 43 2.71 4.43 5.26
CA ILE A 43 3.63 4.36 4.11
C ILE A 43 5.00 3.84 4.53
N ASP A 44 5.54 4.33 5.65
CA ASP A 44 6.83 3.88 6.19
C ASP A 44 6.81 2.38 6.51
N ARG A 45 5.71 1.88 7.08
CA ARG A 45 5.54 0.45 7.35
C ARG A 45 5.45 -0.38 6.06
N LEU A 46 4.75 0.11 5.03
CA LEU A 46 4.64 -0.57 3.74
C LEU A 46 6.00 -0.63 3.02
N ALA A 47 6.75 0.47 3.05
CA ALA A 47 8.13 0.50 2.56
C ALA A 47 9.03 -0.45 3.35
N GLY A 48 8.92 -0.46 4.69
CA GLY A 48 9.64 -1.38 5.58
C GLY A 48 9.29 -2.86 5.37
N ALA A 49 8.11 -3.15 4.82
CA ALA A 49 7.70 -4.51 4.45
C ALA A 49 8.30 -4.99 3.11
N GLY A 50 9.08 -4.14 2.42
CA GLY A 50 9.73 -4.47 1.15
C GLY A 50 8.89 -4.19 -0.09
N LEU A 51 7.79 -3.44 0.03
CA LEU A 51 7.01 -3.01 -1.13
C LEU A 51 7.78 -1.93 -1.89
N GLY A 52 8.12 -2.22 -3.14
CA GLY A 52 8.91 -1.32 -3.98
C GLY A 52 8.11 -0.15 -4.55
N ILE A 53 6.78 -0.26 -4.62
CA ILE A 53 5.91 0.82 -5.11
C ILE A 53 4.68 0.97 -4.23
N VAL A 54 4.54 2.16 -3.67
CA VAL A 54 3.44 2.56 -2.79
C VAL A 54 2.82 3.84 -3.34
N GLU A 55 1.54 3.79 -3.70
CA GLU A 55 0.77 4.93 -4.18
C GLU A 55 0.03 5.60 -3.02
N ALA A 56 0.34 6.87 -2.78
CA ALA A 56 -0.24 7.65 -1.70
C ALA A 56 -1.41 8.53 -2.18
N THR A 57 -2.43 8.70 -1.32
CA THR A 57 -3.49 9.69 -1.55
C THR A 57 -2.95 11.13 -1.52
N SER A 58 -3.75 12.07 -2.00
CA SER A 58 -3.43 13.49 -1.91
C SER A 58 -3.35 13.94 -0.44
N PHE A 59 -2.20 14.48 -0.04
CA PHE A 59 -1.98 15.06 1.29
C PHE A 59 -2.30 16.56 1.34
N VAL A 60 -3.06 17.07 0.36
CA VAL A 60 -3.47 18.47 0.36
C VAL A 60 -4.22 18.79 1.63
N ARG A 61 -3.94 19.98 2.17
CA ARG A 61 -4.65 20.46 3.33
C ARG A 61 -6.16 20.56 3.01
N PRO A 62 -7.05 20.24 3.96
CA PRO A 62 -8.50 20.24 3.73
C PRO A 62 -9.04 21.60 3.25
N ASP A 63 -8.36 22.70 3.59
CA ASP A 63 -8.69 24.07 3.19
C ASP A 63 -8.34 24.40 1.73
N ARG A 64 -7.71 23.47 0.98
CA ARG A 64 -7.24 23.69 -0.39
C ARG A 64 -7.78 22.70 -1.42
N VAL A 65 -8.78 21.91 -1.05
CA VAL A 65 -9.55 21.08 -1.99
C VAL A 65 -10.71 21.92 -2.53
N PRO A 66 -10.88 22.05 -3.86
CA PRO A 66 -11.99 22.82 -4.45
C PRO A 66 -13.36 22.21 -4.16
#